data_AF-A0AAF3J756-F1
#
_entry.id   AF-A0AAF3J756-F1
#
_cell.length_a   1.000
_cell.length_b   1.000
_cell.length_c   1.000
_cell.angle_alpha   90.00
_cell.angle_beta   90.00
_cell.angle_gamma   90.00
#
_symmetry.space_group_name_H-M   'P 1'
#
loop_
_entity.id
_entity.type
_entity.pdbx_description
1 polymer ?
#
loop_
_entity_poly.entity_id
_entity_poly.type
_entity_poly.pdbx_seq_one_letter_code
_entity_poly.pdbx_strand_id
1 'polypeptide(L)'
;MKLFVLAALFTIALVNADIGSDLGDMDDGYGPEESAFVDDVLTGDDDMDGRSRRQAEFVEGTTSDPTTESEAATTTTAATTTTTEAIKKCKAAAQCESNDDCNGGSCLGLLPGRCNCNACIGFFPCKDDTACGGLQGACNTTKKMCDCEAAYKAHGYATLLDRLTKFCGKKTCATDGCNGLKCNKGFCACNAKPAKKD
;
A
#
# COMPACT_ATOMS: atom_id res chain seq x y z
N MET A 1 27.74 21.29 -42.05
CA MET A 1 28.14 20.89 -40.69
C MET A 1 27.27 19.72 -40.24
N LYS A 2 27.56 18.50 -40.71
CA LYS A 2 26.74 17.29 -40.44
C LYS A 2 27.59 16.02 -40.36
N LEU A 3 28.90 16.17 -40.11
CA LEU A 3 29.88 15.07 -40.23
C LEU A 3 30.69 14.77 -38.95
N PHE A 4 30.43 15.46 -37.83
CA PHE A 4 31.24 15.31 -36.60
C PHE A 4 30.52 14.63 -35.42
N VAL A 5 29.23 14.28 -35.53
CA VAL A 5 28.47 13.73 -34.38
C VAL A 5 28.43 12.19 -34.38
N LEU A 6 28.80 11.52 -35.48
CA LEU A 6 28.78 10.04 -35.55
C LEU A 6 29.99 9.34 -34.89
N ALA A 7 31.03 10.08 -34.46
CA ALA A 7 32.23 9.48 -33.89
C ALA A 7 32.16 9.25 -32.36
N ALA A 8 31.09 9.68 -31.69
CA ALA A 8 30.94 9.56 -30.23
C ALA A 8 30.18 8.30 -29.78
N LEU A 9 29.76 7.42 -30.71
CA LEU A 9 28.96 6.24 -30.41
C LEU A 9 29.73 4.90 -30.41
N PHE A 10 31.06 4.90 -30.53
CA PHE A 10 31.84 3.65 -30.67
C PHE A 10 32.90 3.38 -29.59
N THR A 11 32.98 4.18 -28.52
CA THR A 11 34.05 4.04 -27.50
C THR A 11 33.58 3.84 -26.05
N ILE A 12 32.29 3.56 -25.81
CA ILE A 12 31.81 3.10 -24.49
C ILE A 12 31.10 1.75 -24.63
N ALA A 13 31.74 0.85 -25.38
CA ALA A 13 31.58 -0.59 -25.24
C ALA A 13 33.01 -1.11 -25.05
N LEU A 14 33.23 -2.03 -24.10
CA LEU A 14 34.52 -2.60 -23.68
C LEU A 14 35.22 -1.90 -22.51
N VAL A 15 34.59 -1.91 -21.34
CA VAL A 15 35.32 -2.17 -20.09
C VAL A 15 34.66 -3.37 -19.41
N ASN A 16 35.17 -4.55 -19.77
CA ASN A 16 35.37 -5.79 -19.00
C ASN A 16 34.48 -5.97 -17.75
N ALA A 17 33.60 -6.97 -17.64
CA ALA A 17 33.83 -8.42 -17.67
C ALA A 17 34.90 -8.90 -16.65
N ASP A 18 34.50 -9.87 -15.82
CA ASP A 18 35.27 -10.67 -14.86
C ASP A 18 35.70 -10.06 -13.52
N ILE A 19 34.86 -10.22 -12.48
CA ILE A 19 35.30 -10.63 -11.12
C ILE A 19 34.22 -11.53 -10.50
N GLY A 20 34.57 -12.81 -10.28
CA GLY A 20 34.24 -13.50 -9.03
C GLY A 20 32.95 -14.31 -8.97
N SER A 21 32.97 -15.48 -9.60
CA SER A 21 32.25 -16.65 -9.08
C SER A 21 32.95 -17.12 -7.81
N ASP A 22 32.44 -16.79 -6.63
CA ASP A 22 32.85 -17.44 -5.38
C ASP A 22 31.64 -18.19 -4.81
N LEU A 23 31.69 -19.52 -5.00
CA LEU A 23 30.84 -20.49 -4.35
C LEU A 23 31.13 -20.46 -2.85
N GLY A 24 30.17 -19.97 -2.07
CA GLY A 24 30.03 -20.34 -0.67
C GLY A 24 28.92 -21.37 -0.53
N ASP A 25 29.29 -22.64 -0.62
CA ASP A 25 28.49 -23.78 -0.17
C ASP A 25 28.19 -23.63 1.34
N MET A 26 26.97 -23.21 1.67
CA MET A 26 26.39 -23.39 3.01
C MET A 26 25.63 -24.70 3.02
N ASP A 27 26.41 -25.78 3.15
CA ASP A 27 25.96 -27.13 3.45
C ASP A 27 25.76 -27.24 4.97
N ASP A 28 24.69 -26.63 5.49
CA ASP A 28 24.21 -26.95 6.84
C ASP A 28 23.30 -28.16 6.74
N GLY A 29 23.95 -29.33 6.86
CA GLY A 29 23.31 -30.62 6.97
C GLY A 29 22.24 -30.63 8.07
N TYR A 30 20.99 -30.70 7.65
CA TYR A 30 19.90 -31.17 8.49
C TYR A 30 19.77 -32.68 8.27
N GLY A 31 20.52 -33.45 9.06
CA GLY A 31 20.43 -34.90 9.09
C GLY A 31 19.05 -35.38 9.53
N PRO A 32 18.54 -36.50 8.98
CA PRO A 32 17.34 -37.15 9.48
C PRO A 32 17.74 -38.17 10.55
N GLU A 33 17.55 -37.84 11.82
CA GLU A 33 17.65 -38.80 12.91
C GLU A 33 16.31 -38.92 13.63
N GLU A 34 15.68 -40.06 13.34
CA GLU A 34 14.85 -40.91 14.19
C GLU A 34 13.82 -40.25 15.12
N SER A 35 12.56 -40.49 14.75
CA SER A 35 11.48 -40.95 15.63
C SER A 35 11.83 -41.19 17.10
N ALA A 36 11.56 -40.18 17.93
CA ALA A 36 11.08 -40.39 19.29
C ALA A 36 9.74 -39.68 19.41
N PHE A 37 8.70 -40.46 19.11
CA PHE A 37 7.31 -40.17 19.43
C PHE A 37 7.18 -40.13 20.96
N VAL A 38 7.21 -38.93 21.53
CA VAL A 38 6.69 -38.69 22.87
C VAL A 38 5.22 -38.29 22.72
N ASP A 39 4.36 -39.29 22.84
CA ASP A 39 3.05 -39.09 23.47
C ASP A 39 3.32 -38.49 24.86
N ASP A 40 2.92 -37.24 25.10
CA ASP A 40 2.21 -36.91 26.34
C ASP A 40 1.61 -35.51 26.27
N VAL A 41 0.30 -35.45 26.55
CA VAL A 41 -0.40 -34.34 27.20
C VAL A 41 -0.47 -33.02 26.43
N LEU A 42 -1.64 -32.78 25.81
CA LEU A 42 -2.57 -31.73 26.23
C LEU A 42 -3.93 -31.99 25.56
N THR A 43 -4.69 -32.94 26.11
CA THR A 43 -6.16 -32.96 26.00
C THR A 43 -6.69 -31.82 26.85
N GLY A 44 -7.07 -30.74 26.19
CA GLY A 44 -7.83 -29.63 26.75
C GLY A 44 -9.05 -29.42 25.87
N ASP A 45 -10.04 -30.28 26.07
CA ASP A 45 -11.41 -30.11 25.60
C ASP A 45 -12.04 -28.91 26.35
N ASP A 46 -12.22 -27.80 25.65
CA ASP A 46 -13.19 -26.77 26.05
C ASP A 46 -14.03 -26.39 24.83
N ASP A 47 -15.21 -26.99 24.82
CA ASP A 47 -16.36 -26.74 23.96
C ASP A 47 -16.63 -25.24 23.71
N MET A 48 -16.53 -24.81 22.45
CA MET A 48 -17.22 -23.61 21.97
C MET A 48 -18.31 -24.01 20.97
N ASP A 49 -19.37 -24.58 21.54
CA ASP A 49 -20.61 -24.89 20.86
C ASP A 49 -21.49 -23.63 20.75
N GLY A 50 -21.84 -23.27 19.51
CA GLY A 50 -23.15 -22.73 19.16
C GLY A 50 -23.44 -21.24 19.40
N ARG A 51 -23.41 -20.44 18.31
CA ARG A 51 -24.65 -19.76 17.89
C ARG A 51 -24.66 -19.21 16.46
N SER A 52 -25.71 -19.63 15.76
CA SER A 52 -26.54 -18.84 14.85
C SER A 52 -26.07 -18.61 13.42
N ARG A 53 -26.39 -19.61 12.59
CA ARG A 53 -26.94 -19.40 11.24
C ARG A 53 -28.07 -18.36 11.29
N ARG A 54 -27.94 -17.28 10.54
CA ARG A 54 -29.06 -16.71 9.78
C ARG A 54 -28.69 -16.70 8.32
N GLN A 55 -29.37 -17.56 7.57
CA GLN A 55 -29.54 -17.43 6.14
C GLN A 55 -30.62 -16.37 5.91
N ALA A 56 -30.30 -15.39 5.08
CA ALA A 56 -31.20 -14.55 4.29
C ALA A 56 -30.26 -13.75 3.38
N GLU A 57 -30.48 -13.53 2.10
CA GLU A 57 -31.39 -14.07 1.10
C GLU A 57 -30.80 -13.51 -0.20
N PHE A 58 -30.77 -14.32 -1.24
CA PHE A 58 -30.28 -13.98 -2.56
C PHE A 58 -31.36 -13.13 -3.27
N VAL A 59 -31.03 -11.88 -3.60
CA VAL A 59 -31.88 -11.03 -4.47
C VAL A 59 -31.10 -10.71 -5.73
N GLU A 60 -31.48 -11.38 -6.81
CA GLU A 60 -31.18 -10.98 -8.18
C GLU A 60 -31.97 -9.72 -8.54
N GLY A 61 -31.27 -8.77 -9.15
CA GLY A 61 -31.86 -7.56 -9.73
C GLY A 61 -31.09 -7.17 -10.98
N THR A 62 -31.54 -7.66 -12.13
CA THR A 62 -31.12 -7.28 -13.48
C THR A 62 -31.89 -6.04 -13.94
N THR A 63 -31.23 -5.08 -14.61
CA THR A 63 -31.71 -4.15 -15.69
C THR A 63 -30.56 -3.14 -15.95
N SER A 64 -29.74 -3.25 -17.01
CA SER A 64 -29.88 -2.68 -18.37
C SER A 64 -29.77 -1.13 -18.47
N ASP A 65 -28.59 -0.67 -18.97
CA ASP A 65 -28.20 0.43 -19.90
C ASP A 65 -29.16 1.62 -20.26
N PRO A 66 -28.75 2.68 -21.01
CA PRO A 66 -27.44 3.35 -21.27
C PRO A 66 -27.55 4.92 -21.27
N THR A 67 -26.43 5.69 -21.24
CA THR A 67 -26.30 7.07 -21.85
C THR A 67 -24.81 7.48 -21.84
N THR A 68 -24.05 7.52 -22.96
CA THR A 68 -23.93 8.51 -24.07
C THR A 68 -23.46 9.93 -23.67
N GLU A 69 -22.30 10.28 -24.23
CA GLU A 69 -21.58 11.56 -24.45
C GLU A 69 -22.10 12.90 -23.87
N SER A 70 -21.16 13.72 -23.37
CA SER A 70 -20.88 15.04 -23.98
C SER A 70 -19.55 15.62 -23.47
N GLU A 71 -18.62 15.83 -24.40
CA GLU A 71 -17.60 16.87 -24.30
C GLU A 71 -18.30 18.24 -24.27
N ALA A 72 -17.81 19.14 -23.43
CA ALA A 72 -17.92 20.58 -23.63
C ALA A 72 -16.77 21.28 -22.90
N ALA A 73 -15.80 21.75 -23.68
CA ALA A 73 -14.83 22.73 -23.25
C ALA A 73 -15.56 24.05 -22.96
N THR A 74 -15.31 24.66 -21.80
CA THR A 74 -15.67 26.07 -21.56
C THR A 74 -14.66 26.70 -20.60
N THR A 75 -13.77 27.47 -21.23
CA THR A 75 -13.38 28.83 -20.89
C THR A 75 -13.13 29.19 -19.42
N THR A 76 -11.84 29.33 -19.13
CA THR A 76 -11.23 30.09 -18.04
C THR A 76 -11.92 31.43 -17.81
N THR A 77 -12.65 31.54 -16.71
CA THR A 77 -12.98 32.83 -16.07
C THR A 77 -12.17 32.90 -14.79
N ALA A 78 -11.14 33.76 -14.77
CA ALA A 78 -10.40 34.11 -13.57
C ALA A 78 -11.32 34.94 -12.67
N ALA A 79 -12.17 34.25 -11.90
CA ALA A 79 -12.88 34.83 -10.78
C ALA A 79 -11.92 34.84 -9.59
N THR A 80 -11.40 36.02 -9.25
CA THR A 80 -10.78 36.30 -7.96
C THR A 80 -11.85 36.15 -6.88
N THR A 81 -12.12 34.92 -6.46
CA THR A 81 -12.90 34.63 -5.27
C THR A 81 -12.01 34.91 -4.06
N THR A 82 -12.15 36.11 -3.51
CA THR A 82 -12.00 36.34 -2.07
C THR A 82 -12.95 35.39 -1.35
N THR A 83 -12.48 34.17 -1.12
CA THR A 83 -13.19 33.13 -0.40
C THR A 83 -13.05 33.48 1.06
N THR A 84 -14.12 34.01 1.65
CA THR A 84 -14.35 33.91 3.08
C THR A 84 -14.28 32.43 3.42
N GLU A 85 -13.11 31.96 3.87
CA GLU A 85 -12.95 30.59 4.36
C GLU A 85 -13.94 30.42 5.50
N ALA A 86 -15.04 29.72 5.21
CA ALA A 86 -15.89 29.18 6.27
C ALA A 86 -14.96 28.31 7.12
N ILE A 87 -14.63 28.78 8.32
CA ILE A 87 -13.72 28.09 9.24
C ILE A 87 -14.30 26.69 9.47
N LYS A 88 -13.74 25.69 8.77
CA LYS A 88 -14.14 24.30 8.92
C LYS A 88 -13.81 23.91 10.36
N LYS A 89 -14.82 23.44 11.08
CA LYS A 89 -14.64 23.00 12.47
C LYS A 89 -14.01 21.62 12.45
N CYS A 90 -13.08 21.37 13.37
CA CYS A 90 -12.56 20.03 13.61
C CYS A 90 -13.72 19.05 13.89
N LYS A 91 -13.72 17.91 13.20
CA LYS A 91 -14.67 16.81 13.41
C LYS A 91 -13.96 15.66 14.12
N ALA A 92 -14.32 15.41 15.37
CA ALA A 92 -13.69 14.36 16.16
C ALA A 92 -13.91 12.99 15.50
N ALA A 93 -12.89 12.14 15.59
CA ALA A 93 -12.83 10.80 15.00
C ALA A 93 -13.00 10.74 13.46
N ALA A 94 -12.97 11.88 12.75
CA ALA A 94 -12.89 11.87 11.29
C ALA A 94 -11.55 11.28 10.82
N GLN A 95 -11.55 10.52 9.72
CA GLN A 95 -10.30 10.00 9.16
C GLN A 95 -9.41 11.14 8.65
N CYS A 96 -8.10 10.97 8.84
CA CYS A 96 -7.09 11.94 8.41
C CYS A 96 -5.82 11.24 7.96
N GLU A 97 -5.03 11.91 7.13
CA GLU A 97 -3.65 11.53 6.80
C GLU A 97 -2.64 12.55 7.34
N SER A 98 -3.11 13.76 7.66
CA SER A 98 -2.31 14.86 8.16
C SER A 98 -3.11 15.67 9.20
N ASN A 99 -2.43 16.50 9.98
CA ASN A 99 -3.09 17.39 10.93
C ASN A 99 -4.00 18.42 10.24
N ASP A 100 -3.69 18.77 8.99
CA ASP A 100 -4.45 19.75 8.22
C ASP A 100 -5.87 19.24 7.91
N ASP A 101 -6.04 17.92 7.74
CA ASP A 101 -7.36 17.29 7.57
C ASP A 101 -8.28 17.51 8.79
N CYS A 102 -7.69 17.78 9.96
CA CYS A 102 -8.41 17.94 11.21
C CYS A 102 -8.82 19.37 11.54
N ASN A 103 -8.53 20.36 10.69
CA ASN A 103 -9.01 21.75 10.82
C ASN A 103 -8.88 22.33 12.25
N GLY A 104 -7.67 22.28 12.82
CA GLY A 104 -7.37 22.74 14.19
C GLY A 104 -7.33 21.64 15.26
N GLY A 105 -7.55 20.38 14.87
CA GLY A 105 -7.20 19.21 15.66
C GLY A 105 -5.85 18.59 15.26
N SER A 106 -5.55 17.44 15.86
CA SER A 106 -4.37 16.62 15.52
C SER A 106 -4.82 15.30 14.90
N CYS A 107 -4.09 14.81 13.90
CA CYS A 107 -4.29 13.50 13.32
C CYS A 107 -3.54 12.44 14.12
N LEU A 108 -4.28 11.58 14.82
CA LEU A 108 -3.71 10.53 15.67
C LEU A 108 -3.81 9.17 14.97
N GLY A 109 -2.73 8.41 14.97
CA GLY A 109 -2.70 7.07 14.37
C GLY A 109 -1.28 6.53 14.27
N LEU A 110 -1.15 5.29 13.81
CA LEU A 110 0.16 4.72 13.54
C LEU A 110 0.70 5.31 12.23
N LEU A 111 1.56 6.33 12.36
CA LEU A 111 2.27 6.97 11.24
C LEU A 111 1.31 7.48 10.14
N PRO A 112 0.34 8.37 10.44
CA PRO A 112 -0.61 8.86 9.47
C PRO A 112 0.08 9.56 8.28
N GLY A 113 -0.47 9.38 7.09
CA GLY A 113 0.07 9.95 5.85
C GLY A 113 1.38 9.32 5.38
N ARG A 114 1.75 8.16 5.92
CA ARG A 114 2.89 7.34 5.48
C ARG A 114 2.40 6.10 4.73
N CYS A 115 3.23 5.58 3.83
CA CYS A 115 2.89 4.38 3.04
C CYS A 115 2.58 3.18 3.95
N ASN A 116 1.41 2.55 3.74
CA ASN A 116 0.98 1.37 4.47
C ASN A 116 1.42 0.09 3.76
N CYS A 117 2.59 -0.44 4.12
CA CYS A 117 3.07 -1.68 3.53
C CYS A 117 2.29 -2.93 3.93
N ASN A 118 1.54 -2.87 5.04
CA ASN A 118 0.72 -3.99 5.49
C ASN A 118 -0.55 -4.15 4.64
N ALA A 119 -0.84 -3.20 3.75
CA ALA A 119 -1.97 -3.32 2.83
C ALA A 119 -1.73 -4.38 1.74
N CYS A 120 -0.48 -4.64 1.36
CA CYS A 120 -0.16 -5.73 0.44
C CYS A 120 0.07 -7.02 1.23
N ILE A 121 -0.90 -7.94 1.15
CA ILE A 121 -0.85 -9.25 1.79
C ILE A 121 -0.42 -10.27 0.73
N GLY A 122 0.76 -10.86 0.91
CA GLY A 122 1.28 -11.87 0.00
C GLY A 122 0.40 -13.12 -0.06
N PHE A 123 0.37 -13.77 -1.23
CA PHE A 123 -0.40 -14.98 -1.51
C PHE A 123 -1.92 -14.82 -1.39
N PHE A 124 -2.42 -13.59 -1.32
CA PHE A 124 -3.86 -13.33 -1.37
C PHE A 124 -4.37 -13.43 -2.81
N PRO A 125 -5.53 -14.06 -3.08
CA PRO A 125 -6.08 -14.13 -4.43
C PRO A 125 -6.34 -12.75 -5.02
N CYS A 126 -5.96 -12.55 -6.28
CA CYS A 126 -6.09 -11.24 -6.92
C CYS A 126 -6.52 -11.35 -8.39
N LYS A 127 -7.30 -10.35 -8.81
CA LYS A 127 -7.60 -10.08 -10.23
C LYS A 127 -6.74 -8.94 -10.78
N ASP A 128 -6.49 -7.94 -9.93
CA ASP A 128 -5.69 -6.76 -10.20
C ASP A 128 -5.00 -6.29 -8.90
N ASP A 129 -4.14 -5.28 -9.00
CA ASP A 129 -3.34 -4.75 -7.89
C ASP A 129 -4.17 -4.16 -6.74
N THR A 130 -5.43 -3.78 -6.99
CA THR A 130 -6.33 -3.25 -5.95
C THR A 130 -6.59 -4.30 -4.87
N ALA A 131 -6.68 -5.58 -5.25
CA ALA A 131 -6.81 -6.69 -4.31
C ALA A 131 -5.54 -6.91 -3.47
N CYS A 132 -4.38 -6.44 -3.95
CA CYS A 132 -3.10 -6.48 -3.25
C CYS A 132 -2.81 -5.18 -2.49
N GLY A 133 -3.85 -4.51 -2.00
CA GLY A 133 -3.74 -3.23 -1.28
C GLY A 133 -3.39 -2.03 -2.17
N GLY A 134 -3.44 -2.21 -3.49
CA GLY A 134 -3.11 -1.19 -4.49
C GLY A 134 -1.64 -1.15 -4.90
N LEU A 135 -0.77 -2.02 -4.36
CA LEU A 135 0.64 -2.04 -4.75
C LEU A 135 0.79 -2.41 -6.23
N GLN A 136 1.30 -1.46 -7.03
CA GLN A 136 1.43 -1.63 -8.47
C GLN A 136 2.36 -2.79 -8.83
N GLY A 137 1.89 -3.68 -9.68
CA GLY A 137 2.60 -4.89 -10.10
C GLY A 137 2.60 -6.02 -9.08
N ALA A 138 1.83 -5.90 -7.99
CA ALA A 138 1.75 -6.95 -6.98
C ALA A 138 0.85 -8.11 -7.39
N CYS A 139 -0.18 -7.91 -8.21
CA CYS A 139 -1.02 -9.02 -8.64
C CYS A 139 -0.33 -9.85 -9.73
N ASN A 140 0.11 -11.06 -9.37
CA ASN A 140 0.65 -12.00 -10.34
C ASN A 140 -0.49 -12.64 -11.12
N THR A 141 -0.71 -12.19 -12.35
CA THR A 141 -1.83 -12.63 -13.21
C THR A 141 -1.73 -14.09 -13.65
N THR A 142 -0.55 -14.71 -13.57
CA THR A 142 -0.32 -16.13 -13.85
C THR A 142 -0.73 -16.99 -12.67
N LYS A 143 -0.29 -16.64 -11.45
CA LYS A 143 -0.62 -17.37 -10.22
C LYS A 143 -2.00 -17.00 -9.66
N LYS A 144 -2.59 -15.89 -10.11
CA LYS A 144 -3.80 -15.26 -9.57
C LYS A 144 -3.66 -14.91 -8.08
N MET A 145 -2.46 -14.53 -7.67
CA MET A 145 -2.11 -14.26 -6.28
C MET A 145 -1.23 -13.01 -6.16
N CYS A 146 -1.30 -12.32 -5.03
CA CYS A 146 -0.44 -11.20 -4.71
C CYS A 146 1.00 -11.65 -4.45
N ASP A 147 1.95 -11.13 -5.21
CA ASP A 147 3.39 -11.27 -5.04
C ASP A 147 3.99 -9.92 -4.62
N CYS A 148 3.71 -9.54 -3.36
CA CYS A 148 4.13 -8.26 -2.81
C CYS A 148 5.65 -8.11 -2.84
N GLU A 149 6.40 -9.18 -2.51
CA GLU A 149 7.86 -9.16 -2.47
C GLU A 149 8.45 -8.86 -3.85
N ALA A 150 7.93 -9.49 -4.91
CA ALA A 150 8.35 -9.19 -6.28
C ALA A 150 8.06 -7.74 -6.67
N ALA A 151 6.87 -7.21 -6.32
CA ALA A 151 6.52 -5.82 -6.61
C ALA A 151 7.43 -4.83 -5.89
N TYR A 152 7.70 -5.03 -4.59
CA TYR A 152 8.62 -4.16 -3.86
C TYR A 152 10.02 -4.15 -4.48
N LYS A 153 10.54 -5.32 -4.89
CA LYS A 153 11.82 -5.42 -5.58
C LYS A 153 11.82 -4.66 -6.91
N ALA A 154 10.74 -4.76 -7.69
CA ALA A 154 10.58 -4.03 -8.95
C ALA A 154 10.57 -2.50 -8.75
N HIS A 155 10.11 -2.04 -7.59
CA HIS A 155 10.13 -0.62 -7.20
C HIS A 155 11.41 -0.17 -6.47
N GLY A 156 12.46 -1.00 -6.50
CA GLY A 156 13.78 -0.66 -5.99
C GLY A 156 14.03 -1.03 -4.53
N TYR A 157 13.12 -1.76 -3.88
CA TYR A 157 13.29 -2.24 -2.50
C TYR A 157 13.71 -3.71 -2.50
N ALA A 158 15.02 -3.94 -2.67
CA ALA A 158 15.57 -5.27 -2.92
C ALA A 158 15.40 -6.27 -1.76
N THR A 159 15.33 -5.77 -0.53
CA THR A 159 15.23 -6.59 0.69
C THR A 159 14.12 -6.08 1.61
N LEU A 160 13.62 -6.96 2.49
CA LEU A 160 12.68 -6.58 3.54
C LEU A 160 13.20 -5.43 4.40
N LEU A 161 14.49 -5.43 4.75
CA LEU A 161 15.09 -4.37 5.56
C LEU A 161 15.09 -3.02 4.83
N ASP A 162 15.39 -3.03 3.53
CA ASP A 162 15.37 -1.83 2.70
C ASP A 162 13.95 -1.22 2.65
N ARG A 163 12.95 -2.07 2.43
CA ARG A 163 11.54 -1.72 2.49
C ARG A 163 11.15 -1.11 3.86
N LEU A 164 11.53 -1.73 4.97
CA LEU A 164 11.18 -1.26 6.32
C LEU A 164 11.88 0.05 6.72
N THR A 165 13.12 0.24 6.27
CA THR A 165 13.94 1.39 6.68
C THR A 165 13.78 2.60 5.77
N LYS A 166 13.39 2.40 4.50
CA LYS A 166 13.31 3.48 3.50
C LYS A 166 11.90 3.77 3.00
N PHE A 167 10.95 2.84 3.16
CA PHE A 167 9.62 2.95 2.55
C PHE A 167 8.49 2.88 3.58
N CYS A 168 8.33 1.73 4.24
CA CYS A 168 7.18 1.45 5.12
C CYS A 168 7.13 2.37 6.32
N GLY A 169 6.07 3.15 6.45
CA GLY A 169 5.94 4.12 7.53
C GLY A 169 6.98 5.26 7.49
N LYS A 170 7.82 5.33 6.45
CA LYS A 170 8.86 6.36 6.29
C LYS A 170 8.48 7.34 5.18
N LYS A 171 8.16 6.82 4.00
CA LYS A 171 7.82 7.64 2.83
C LYS A 171 6.45 8.30 3.03
N THR A 172 6.39 9.60 2.77
CA THR A 172 5.15 10.40 2.84
C THR A 172 4.29 10.15 1.61
N CYS A 173 2.97 10.17 1.80
CA CYS A 173 1.98 9.92 0.76
C CYS A 173 1.62 11.09 -0.16
N ALA A 174 2.14 12.29 0.10
CA ALA A 174 1.67 13.52 -0.52
C ALA A 174 1.80 13.59 -2.06
N THR A 175 2.58 12.73 -2.70
CA THR A 175 2.83 12.76 -4.16
C THR A 175 3.05 11.34 -4.72
N ASP A 176 1.99 10.54 -4.81
CA ASP A 176 1.95 9.17 -5.42
C ASP A 176 3.08 8.21 -4.99
N GLY A 177 3.78 8.55 -3.90
CA GLY A 177 5.08 7.99 -3.59
C GLY A 177 5.02 6.55 -3.13
N CYS A 178 3.83 6.02 -2.87
CA CYS A 178 3.63 4.68 -2.33
C CYS A 178 3.38 3.62 -3.41
N ASN A 179 3.63 3.93 -4.69
CA ASN A 179 3.51 2.98 -5.80
C ASN A 179 2.12 2.32 -5.82
N GLY A 180 1.07 3.13 -5.61
CA GLY A 180 -0.33 2.72 -5.56
C GLY A 180 -0.84 2.21 -4.20
N LEU A 181 0.05 1.89 -3.24
CA LEU A 181 -0.39 1.53 -1.89
C LEU A 181 -1.16 2.67 -1.22
N LYS A 182 -2.18 2.29 -0.45
CA LYS A 182 -2.88 3.23 0.42
C LYS A 182 -1.98 3.69 1.58
N CYS A 183 -2.35 4.84 2.11
CA CYS A 183 -1.65 5.48 3.22
C CYS A 183 -2.25 5.05 4.56
N ASN A 184 -1.42 5.05 5.59
CA ASN A 184 -1.91 4.92 6.95
C ASN A 184 -2.85 6.10 7.25
N LYS A 185 -4.08 5.76 7.65
CA LYS A 185 -5.06 6.72 8.12
C LYS A 185 -4.96 6.81 9.65
N GLY A 186 -5.12 8.02 10.16
CA GLY A 186 -5.42 8.29 11.55
C GLY A 186 -6.87 8.72 11.73
N PHE A 187 -7.14 9.23 12.92
CA PHE A 187 -8.39 9.88 13.28
C PHE A 187 -8.13 11.23 13.93
N CYS A 188 -9.01 12.20 13.70
CA CYS A 188 -8.87 13.53 14.24
C CYS A 188 -9.22 13.57 15.73
N ALA A 189 -8.26 14.02 16.53
CA ALA A 189 -8.49 14.47 17.90
C ALA A 189 -8.69 15.98 17.90
N CYS A 190 -9.92 16.41 18.19
CA CYS A 190 -10.24 17.82 18.31
C CYS A 190 -9.90 18.31 19.70
N ASN A 191 -9.03 19.31 19.77
CA ASN A 191 -8.81 20.03 21.01
C ASN A 191 -10.10 20.79 21.33
N ALA A 192 -10.75 20.44 22.44
CA ALA A 192 -11.83 21.26 22.96
C ALA A 192 -11.23 22.63 23.31
N LYS A 193 -11.51 23.67 22.51
CA LYS A 193 -11.36 25.02 23.03
C LYS A 193 -12.31 25.12 24.24
N PRO A 194 -11.84 25.47 25.44
CA PRO A 194 -12.77 25.78 26.52
C PRO A 194 -13.70 26.87 26.00
N ALA A 195 -15.02 26.63 26.05
CA ALA A 195 -15.99 27.66 25.77
C ALA A 195 -15.66 28.84 26.69
N LYS A 196 -15.31 30.00 26.12
CA LYS A 196 -15.25 31.23 26.91
C LYS A 196 -16.63 31.39 27.54
N LYS A 197 -16.70 31.30 28.87
CA LYS A 197 -17.84 31.81 29.62
C LYS A 197 -17.65 33.31 29.65
N ASP A 198 -18.42 34.01 28.82
CA ASP A 198 -18.60 35.45 28.92
C ASP A 198 -19.37 35.80 30.20
#